data_AF-A0A3R9M7R2-F1
#
_entry.id   AF-A0A3R9M7R2-F1
#
_cell.length_a   1.000
_cell.length_b   1.000
_cell.length_c   1.000
_cell.angle_alpha   90.00
_cell.angle_beta   90.00
_cell.angle_gamma   90.00
#
_symmetry.space_group_name_H-M   'P 1'
#
loop_
_entity.id
_entity.type
_entity.pdbx_description
1 polymer ?
#
loop_
_entity_poly.entity_id
_entity_poly.type
_entity_poly.pdbx_seq_one_letter_code
_entity_poly.pdbx_strand_id
1 'polypeptide(L)'
;MNKQYSYPLDLSWSTEELASVLSFFNDVEAAYESKVDAKKLLDSYKGFKEVVPSKSEEKRLGREFETVSGYSLYRAVQAAKEKGEGKISLGK
;
A
#
# COMPACT_ATOMS: atom_id res chain seq x y z
N MET A 1 -4.11 -7.67 18.08
CA MET A 1 -4.79 -8.49 17.06
C MET A 1 -3.78 -8.77 15.96
N ASN A 2 -3.27 -10.00 15.83
CA ASN A 2 -2.45 -10.39 14.68
C ASN A 2 -3.38 -10.60 13.49
N LYS A 3 -3.64 -9.55 12.72
CA LYS A 3 -4.28 -9.70 11.41
C LYS A 3 -3.21 -10.22 10.45
N GLN A 4 -3.06 -11.54 10.38
CA GLN A 4 -2.25 -12.20 9.35
C GLN A 4 -3.05 -12.14 8.05
N TYR A 5 -2.91 -11.03 7.32
CA TYR A 5 -3.39 -10.98 5.95
C TYR A 5 -2.39 -11.76 5.09
N SER A 6 -2.85 -12.87 4.50
CA SER A 6 -2.14 -13.52 3.41
C SER A 6 -2.28 -12.65 2.18
N TYR A 7 -1.40 -11.65 2.07
CA TYR A 7 -1.28 -10.89 0.84
C TYR A 7 -0.83 -11.83 -0.29
N PRO A 8 -1.18 -11.51 -1.54
CA PRO A 8 -0.66 -12.20 -2.71
C PRO A 8 0.84 -11.90 -2.87
N LEU A 9 1.66 -12.59 -2.07
CA LEU A 9 3.11 -12.40 -2.06
C LEU A 9 3.74 -13.38 -3.05
N ASP A 10 4.56 -12.85 -3.94
CA ASP A 10 5.42 -13.69 -4.78
C ASP A 10 6.53 -14.27 -3.88
N LEU A 11 6.60 -15.59 -3.78
CA LEU A 11 7.60 -16.28 -2.96
C LEU A 11 9.02 -16.18 -3.54
N SER A 12 9.18 -15.61 -4.74
CA SER A 12 10.48 -15.28 -5.32
C SER A 12 11.11 -14.01 -4.76
N TRP A 13 10.34 -13.17 -4.05
CA TRP A 13 10.85 -11.94 -3.45
C TRP A 13 11.76 -12.19 -2.25
N SER A 14 12.79 -11.36 -2.13
CA SER A 14 13.67 -11.33 -0.96
C SER A 14 12.91 -10.82 0.28
N THR A 15 13.50 -11.04 1.46
CA THR A 15 12.93 -10.54 2.72
C THR A 15 12.75 -9.03 2.71
N GLU A 16 13.70 -8.30 2.11
CA GLU A 16 13.71 -6.85 1.98
C GLU A 16 12.61 -6.35 1.02
N GLU A 17 12.39 -7.08 -0.07
CA GLU A 17 11.33 -6.79 -1.04
C GLU A 17 9.94 -7.02 -0.41
N LEU A 18 9.78 -8.14 0.31
CA LEU A 18 8.57 -8.43 1.07
C LEU A 18 8.29 -7.35 2.12
N ALA A 19 9.31 -6.90 2.85
CA ALA A 19 9.18 -5.82 3.82
C ALA A 19 8.74 -4.50 3.17
N SER A 20 9.25 -4.20 1.97
CA SER A 20 8.85 -3.01 1.20
C SER A 20 7.37 -3.04 0.80
N VAL A 21 6.90 -4.18 0.29
CA VAL A 21 5.48 -4.37 -0.10
C VAL A 21 4.56 -4.28 1.13
N LEU A 22 4.93 -4.94 2.23
CA LEU A 22 4.15 -4.91 3.46
C LEU A 22 4.09 -3.51 4.08
N SER A 23 5.20 -2.77 4.05
CA SER A 23 5.25 -1.39 4.53
C SER A 23 4.26 -0.49 3.79
N PHE A 24 4.20 -0.60 2.46
CA PHE A 24 3.24 0.14 1.65
C PHE A 24 1.78 -0.24 1.97
N PHE A 25 1.48 -1.53 2.09
CA PHE A 25 0.13 -1.99 2.43
C PHE A 25 -0.31 -1.49 3.80
N ASN A 26 0.55 -1.55 4.81
CA ASN A 26 0.27 -1.02 6.14
C ASN A 26 0.03 0.49 6.13
N ASP A 27 0.78 1.25 5.33
CA ASP A 27 0.55 2.69 5.18
C ASP A 27 -0.79 3.00 4.50
N VAL A 28 -1.21 2.16 3.55
CA VAL A 28 -2.56 2.27 2.97
C VAL A 28 -3.62 1.95 4.01
N GLU A 29 -3.50 0.88 4.79
CA GLU A 29 -4.42 0.59 5.89
C GLU A 29 -4.52 1.78 6.86
N ALA A 30 -3.38 2.36 7.25
CA ALA A 30 -3.33 3.53 8.12
C ALA A 30 -4.04 4.75 7.52
N ALA A 31 -3.99 4.92 6.19
CA ALA A 31 -4.72 5.99 5.50
C ALA A 31 -6.24 5.87 5.63
N TYR A 32 -6.78 4.65 5.75
CA TYR A 32 -8.22 4.41 5.92
C TYR A 32 -8.64 4.31 7.40
N GLU A 33 -7.85 3.64 8.23
CA GLU A 33 -8.19 3.38 9.64
C GLU A 33 -7.85 4.57 10.56
N SER A 34 -6.90 5.41 10.15
CA SER A 34 -6.44 6.53 10.97
C SER A 34 -5.98 7.71 10.10
N LYS A 35 -4.70 8.08 10.20
CA LYS A 35 -4.06 9.11 9.38
C LYS A 35 -2.65 8.66 9.05
N VAL A 36 -2.22 8.90 7.82
CA VAL A 36 -0.83 8.68 7.39
C VAL A 36 -0.27 9.95 6.80
N ASP A 37 1.02 10.18 6.97
CA ASP A 37 1.70 11.28 6.28
C ASP A 37 1.75 11.00 4.77
N ALA A 38 1.35 11.98 3.95
CA ALA A 38 1.29 11.85 2.50
C ALA A 38 2.66 11.48 1.91
N LYS A 39 3.73 12.12 2.42
CA LYS A 39 5.09 11.84 1.97
C LYS A 39 5.51 10.43 2.36
N LYS A 40 5.20 10.01 3.59
CA LYS A 40 5.49 8.64 4.04
C LYS A 40 4.83 7.59 3.13
N LEU A 41 3.54 7.75 2.82
CA LEU A 41 2.83 6.82 1.95
C LEU A 41 3.39 6.83 0.51
N LEU A 42 3.78 8.00 -0.01
CA LEU A 42 4.42 8.09 -1.32
C LEU A 42 5.81 7.47 -1.36
N ASP A 43 6.56 7.54 -0.26
CA ASP A 43 7.89 6.93 -0.17
C ASP A 43 7.79 5.40 -0.04
N SER A 44 6.86 4.87 0.76
CA SER A 44 6.60 3.42 0.77
C SER A 44 6.02 2.93 -0.56
N TYR A 45 5.20 3.73 -1.25
CA TYR A 45 4.75 3.43 -2.61
C TYR A 45 5.92 3.35 -3.62
N LYS A 46 6.96 4.20 -3.51
CA LYS A 46 8.15 4.08 -4.36
C LYS A 46 8.86 2.75 -4.14
N GLY A 47 9.09 2.35 -2.89
CA GLY A 47 9.70 1.05 -2.56
C GLY A 47 8.86 -0.12 -3.09
N PHE A 48 7.53 -0.05 -2.95
CA PHE A 48 6.63 -1.03 -3.57
C PHE A 48 6.79 -1.08 -5.10
N LYS A 49 6.96 0.06 -5.78
CA LYS A 49 7.15 0.14 -7.24
C LYS A 49 8.52 -0.34 -7.71
N GLU A 50 9.54 -0.33 -6.87
CA GLU A 50 10.84 -0.94 -7.16
C GLU A 50 10.72 -2.46 -7.22
N VAL A 51 9.95 -3.06 -6.30
CA VAL A 51 9.65 -4.50 -6.28
C VAL A 51 8.66 -4.88 -7.38
N VAL A 52 7.62 -4.06 -7.58
CA VAL A 52 6.51 -4.30 -8.53
C VAL A 52 6.50 -3.22 -9.60
N PRO A 53 7.44 -3.24 -10.56
CA PRO A 53 7.52 -2.22 -11.62
C PRO A 53 6.32 -2.28 -12.56
N SER A 54 5.79 -3.49 -12.80
CA SER A 54 4.69 -3.73 -13.73
C SER A 54 3.36 -3.13 -13.25
N LYS A 55 2.71 -2.35 -14.12
CA LYS A 55 1.38 -1.78 -13.85
C LYS A 55 0.28 -2.83 -13.83
N SER A 56 0.39 -3.91 -14.60
CA SER A 56 -0.61 -4.99 -14.60
C SER A 56 -0.57 -5.76 -13.29
N GLU A 57 0.64 -5.99 -12.77
CA GLU A 57 0.87 -6.66 -11.50
C GLU A 57 0.42 -5.82 -10.31
N GLU A 58 0.79 -4.54 -10.27
CA GLU A 58 0.27 -3.58 -9.29
C GLU A 58 -1.27 -3.59 -9.24
N LYS A 59 -1.93 -3.59 -10.40
CA LYS A 59 -3.39 -3.68 -10.48
C LYS A 59 -3.93 -5.00 -9.95
N ARG A 60 -3.22 -6.10 -10.16
CA ARG A 60 -3.60 -7.43 -9.65
C ARG A 60 -3.51 -7.45 -8.13
N LEU A 61 -2.35 -7.10 -7.59
CA LEU A 61 -2.10 -6.99 -6.15
C LEU A 61 -3.07 -6.03 -5.47
N GLY A 62 -3.35 -4.89 -6.09
CA GLY A 62 -4.31 -3.92 -5.58
C GLY A 62 -5.74 -4.45 -5.49
N ARG A 63 -6.21 -5.21 -6.48
CA ARG A 63 -7.53 -5.85 -6.43
C ARG A 63 -7.59 -6.95 -5.35
N GLU A 64 -6.56 -7.77 -5.26
CA GLU A 64 -6.47 -8.85 -4.27
C GLU A 64 -6.41 -8.27 -2.84
N PHE A 65 -5.58 -7.24 -2.62
CA PHE A 65 -5.53 -6.46 -1.38
C PHE A 65 -6.90 -5.85 -1.04
N GLU A 66 -7.53 -5.16 -1.98
CA GLU A 66 -8.83 -4.53 -1.77
C GLU A 66 -9.94 -5.55 -1.50
N THR A 67 -9.87 -6.74 -2.08
CA THR A 67 -10.84 -7.82 -1.83
C THR A 67 -10.77 -8.31 -0.37
N VAL A 68 -9.58 -8.37 0.22
CA VAL A 68 -9.39 -8.89 1.59
C VAL A 68 -9.51 -7.81 2.66
N SER A 69 -9.02 -6.59 2.40
CA SER A 69 -9.02 -5.49 3.38
C SER A 69 -10.20 -4.52 3.21
N GLY A 70 -10.78 -4.47 2.01
CA GLY A 70 -11.74 -3.45 1.60
C GLY A 70 -11.13 -2.06 1.42
N TYR A 71 -9.81 -1.95 1.32
CA TYR A 71 -9.10 -0.67 1.14
C TYR A 71 -8.47 -0.59 -0.25
N SER A 72 -8.67 0.54 -0.94
CA SER A 72 -8.13 0.72 -2.29
C SER A 72 -6.75 1.37 -2.25
N LEU A 73 -5.72 0.66 -2.72
CA LEU A 73 -4.35 1.19 -2.89
C LEU A 73 -4.35 2.44 -3.77
N TYR A 74 -5.09 2.38 -4.89
CA TYR A 74 -5.14 3.46 -5.88
C TYR A 74 -5.64 4.78 -5.27
N ARG A 75 -6.76 4.72 -4.54
CA ARG A 75 -7.35 5.92 -3.90
C ARG A 75 -6.41 6.50 -2.85
N ALA A 76 -5.72 5.66 -2.08
CA ALA A 76 -4.77 6.14 -1.08
C ALA A 76 -3.56 6.84 -1.71
N VAL A 77 -3.00 6.27 -2.77
CA VAL A 77 -1.90 6.90 -3.52
C VAL A 77 -2.35 8.19 -4.20
N GLN A 78 -3.55 8.23 -4.78
CA GLN A 78 -4.10 9.47 -5.37
C GLN A 78 -4.25 10.57 -4.33
N ALA A 79 -4.88 10.28 -3.19
CA ALA A 79 -5.05 11.26 -2.12
C ALA A 79 -3.70 11.77 -1.59
N ALA A 80 -2.70 10.89 -1.46
CA ALA A 80 -1.35 11.30 -1.05
C ALA A 80 -0.67 12.21 -2.08
N LYS A 81 -0.81 11.91 -3.38
CA LYS A 81 -0.26 12.73 -4.47
C LYS A 81 -0.92 14.12 -4.53
N GLU A 82 -2.24 14.18 -4.39
CA GLU A 82 -3.00 15.44 -4.38
C GLU A 82 -2.67 16.28 -3.16
N LYS A 83 -2.46 15.64 -2.01
CA LYS A 83 -2.10 16.32 -0.77
C LYS A 83 -0.68 16.90 -0.82
N GLY A 84 0.28 16.14 -1.34
CA GLY A 84 1.71 16.50 -1.40
C GLY A 84 2.41 16.45 -0.04
N GLU A 85 1.88 17.16 0.96
CA GLU A 85 2.45 17.28 2.31
C GLU A 85 1.40 17.25 3.43
N GLY A 86 1.80 16.73 4.59
CA GLY A 86 0.93 16.59 5.76
C GLY A 86 0.11 15.29 5.76
N LYS A 87 -0.84 15.17 6.68
CA LYS A 87 -1.57 13.91 6.90
C LYS A 87 -2.80 13.77 6.01
N ILE A 88 -3.03 12.58 5.49
CA ILE A 88 -4.26 12.16 4.80
C ILE A 88 -5.05 11.15 5.64
N SER A 89 -6.37 11.15 5.46
CA SER A 89 -7.30 10.18 6.02
C SER A 89 -8.45 10.04 5.03
N LEU A 90 -8.69 8.83 4.54
CA LEU A 90 -9.72 8.58 3.52
C LEU A 90 -11.08 8.32 4.16
N GLY A 91 -11.09 7.81 5.40
CA GLY A 91 -12.28 7.23 6.01
C GLY A 91 -12.76 6.01 5.22
N LYS A 92 -13.43 5.09 5.89
CA LYS A 92 -14.17 4.02 5.22
C LYS A 92 -15.66 4.27 5.40
#